data_AF-A0A7C4YJ88-F1
#
_entry.id   AF-A0A7C4YJ88-F1
#
_cell.length_a   1.000
_cell.length_b   1.000
_cell.length_c   1.000
_cell.angle_alpha   90.00
_cell.angle_beta   90.00
_cell.angle_gamma   90.00
#
_symmetry.space_group_name_H-M   'P 1'
#
loop_
_entity.id
_entity.type
_entity.pdbx_description
1 polymer ?
#
loop_
_entity_poly.entity_id
_entity_poly.type
_entity_poly.pdbx_seq_one_letter_code
_entity_poly.pdbx_strand_id
1 'polypeptide(L)'
;MAQSITFVSRRYTTRSLWSLFLMCAFPLHVWTITLVLRDVSWVAERTNVWDAIGVGAYGLLFTFIESCAVFLVFALLGLILPSKWTADKRISFLILLVMILSIWGIISQLLFLWNINLPPFLIQLLARSGRPLVGLYLISLALVVPSVILPVFQFIRSSRMEKVLLDFVDRLSPLVMTYLVLDAAGLIVVLIRNFS
;
A
#
# COMPACT_ATOMS: atom_id res chain seq x y z
N MET A 1 -22.24 22.64 9.55
CA MET A 1 -20.78 22.39 9.65
C MET A 1 -20.32 22.01 11.06
N ALA A 2 -20.80 22.63 12.15
CA ALA A 2 -20.36 22.26 13.51
C ALA A 2 -20.71 20.81 13.93
N GLN A 3 -21.86 20.27 13.51
CA GLN A 3 -22.27 18.90 13.86
C GLN A 3 -21.42 17.83 13.14
N SER A 4 -20.95 18.07 11.92
CA SER A 4 -20.13 17.09 11.17
C SER A 4 -18.73 16.93 11.77
N ILE A 5 -18.16 17.99 12.35
CA ILE A 5 -16.85 17.94 13.03
C ILE A 5 -16.91 16.98 14.23
N THR A 6 -18.04 16.96 14.97
CA THR A 6 -18.22 16.03 16.11
C THR A 6 -18.36 14.57 15.70
N PHE A 7 -18.79 14.29 14.46
CA PHE A 7 -18.96 12.92 13.99
C PHE A 7 -17.62 12.26 13.66
N VAL A 8 -16.73 12.98 12.96
CA VAL A 8 -15.40 12.48 12.58
C VAL A 8 -14.50 12.31 13.80
N SER A 9 -14.50 13.29 14.71
CA SER A 9 -13.70 13.24 15.94
C SER A 9 -14.11 12.11 16.91
N ARG A 10 -15.37 11.66 16.84
CA ARG A 10 -15.82 10.47 17.57
C ARG A 10 -15.36 9.15 16.96
N ARG A 11 -15.04 9.13 15.67
CA ARG A 11 -14.68 7.90 14.94
C ARG A 11 -13.19 7.67 14.83
N TYR A 12 -12.41 8.75 14.80
CA TYR A 12 -10.97 8.71 14.61
C TYR A 12 -10.25 9.59 15.62
N THR A 13 -9.10 9.10 16.09
CA THR A 13 -8.12 9.92 16.79
C THR A 13 -7.00 10.30 15.83
N THR A 14 -6.32 11.43 16.07
CA THR A 14 -5.17 11.85 15.27
C THR A 14 -4.08 10.79 15.23
N ARG A 15 -3.82 10.12 16.37
CA ARG A 15 -2.87 9.01 16.44
C ARG A 15 -3.28 7.86 15.53
N SER A 16 -4.55 7.46 15.57
CA SER A 16 -5.02 6.33 14.76
C SER A 16 -5.02 6.67 13.25
N LEU A 17 -5.37 7.90 12.86
CA LEU A 17 -5.24 8.36 11.47
C LEU A 17 -3.78 8.36 11.01
N TRP A 18 -2.87 8.81 11.86
CA TRP A 18 -1.45 8.77 11.60
C TRP A 18 -0.96 7.33 11.38
N SER A 19 -1.34 6.39 12.25
CA SER A 19 -1.03 4.97 12.09
C SER A 19 -1.55 4.40 10.76
N LEU A 20 -2.77 4.76 10.36
CA LEU A 20 -3.33 4.34 9.06
C LEU A 20 -2.53 4.93 7.89
N PHE A 21 -2.17 6.20 7.94
CA PHE A 21 -1.34 6.85 6.92
C PHE A 21 0.01 6.16 6.79
N LEU A 22 0.70 5.90 7.90
CA LEU A 22 1.99 5.20 7.89
C LEU A 22 1.89 3.82 7.24
N MET A 23 0.81 3.09 7.52
CA MET A 23 0.59 1.77 6.92
C MET A 23 0.31 1.83 5.41
N CYS A 24 -0.37 2.88 4.93
CA CYS A 24 -0.58 3.12 3.50
C CYS A 24 0.73 3.50 2.81
N ALA A 25 1.54 4.34 3.46
CA ALA A 25 2.80 4.83 2.92
C ALA A 25 3.86 3.73 2.83
N PHE A 26 4.01 2.92 3.88
CA PHE A 26 5.07 1.92 4.00
C PHE A 26 5.32 1.07 2.73
N PRO A 27 4.35 0.28 2.23
CA PRO A 27 4.58 -0.63 1.11
C PRO A 27 4.90 0.11 -0.19
N LEU A 28 4.30 1.28 -0.41
CA LEU A 28 4.55 2.11 -1.59
C LEU A 28 5.98 2.67 -1.58
N HIS A 29 6.46 3.15 -0.44
CA HIS A 29 7.84 3.65 -0.31
C HIS A 29 8.87 2.54 -0.44
N VAL A 30 8.65 1.40 0.22
CA VAL A 30 9.53 0.22 0.09
C VAL A 30 9.69 -0.18 -1.38
N TRP A 31 8.56 -0.24 -2.11
CA TRP A 31 8.58 -0.59 -3.51
C TRP A 31 9.29 0.45 -4.37
N THR A 32 8.96 1.72 -4.18
CA THR A 32 9.57 2.83 -4.93
C THR A 32 11.09 2.89 -4.72
N ILE A 33 11.54 2.78 -3.47
CA ILE A 33 12.96 2.77 -3.15
C ILE A 33 13.65 1.58 -3.82
N THR A 34 13.02 0.41 -3.83
CA THR A 34 13.57 -0.77 -4.52
C THR A 34 13.71 -0.53 -6.02
N LEU A 35 12.71 0.08 -6.67
CA LEU A 35 12.77 0.42 -8.09
C LEU A 35 13.85 1.49 -8.38
N VAL A 36 13.91 2.54 -7.57
CA VAL A 36 14.93 3.59 -7.70
C VAL A 36 16.33 2.98 -7.55
N LEU A 37 16.58 2.17 -6.53
CA LEU A 37 17.89 1.53 -6.34
C LEU A 37 18.26 0.59 -7.50
N ARG A 38 17.28 -0.11 -8.07
CA ARG A 38 17.50 -0.95 -9.24
C ARG A 38 17.87 -0.15 -10.48
N ASP A 39 17.21 0.99 -10.69
CA ASP A 39 17.33 1.77 -11.93
C ASP A 39 18.45 2.83 -11.84
N VAL A 40 18.91 3.21 -10.64
CA VAL A 40 19.95 4.23 -10.42
C VAL A 40 21.26 3.92 -11.12
N SER A 41 21.73 2.66 -11.08
CA SER A 41 22.99 2.29 -11.76
C SER A 41 22.90 2.53 -13.27
N TRP A 42 21.80 2.11 -13.87
CA TRP A 42 21.56 2.28 -15.30
C TRP A 42 21.42 3.74 -15.72
N VAL A 43 20.71 4.57 -14.92
CA VAL A 43 20.57 6.01 -15.22
C VAL A 43 21.91 6.73 -15.06
N ALA A 44 22.66 6.43 -13.99
CA ALA A 44 23.93 7.07 -13.70
C ALA A 44 25.00 6.77 -14.77
N GLU A 45 25.01 5.56 -15.34
CA GLU A 45 25.93 5.18 -16.42
C GLU A 45 25.66 5.91 -17.74
N ARG A 46 24.41 6.28 -18.03
CA ARG A 46 24.01 6.87 -19.32
C ARG A 46 23.93 8.39 -19.31
N THR A 47 23.81 9.00 -18.14
CA THR A 47 23.60 10.44 -17.98
C THR A 47 24.62 11.01 -17.00
N ASN A 48 24.20 11.35 -15.79
CA ASN A 48 25.06 11.70 -14.68
C ASN A 48 24.37 11.28 -13.37
N VAL A 49 25.11 11.33 -12.26
CA VAL A 49 24.57 10.96 -10.93
C VAL A 49 23.46 11.91 -10.48
N TRP A 50 23.50 13.18 -10.86
CA TRP A 50 22.51 14.18 -10.46
C TRP A 50 21.14 13.95 -11.09
N ASP A 51 21.12 13.49 -12.34
CA ASP A 51 19.92 13.10 -13.08
C ASP A 51 19.32 11.84 -12.47
N ALA A 52 20.15 10.86 -12.07
CA ALA A 52 19.70 9.67 -11.35
C ALA A 52 19.05 10.03 -10.00
N ILE A 53 19.68 10.93 -9.22
CA ILE A 53 19.10 11.45 -7.96
C ILE A 53 17.77 12.16 -8.25
N GLY A 54 17.72 12.98 -9.31
CA GLY A 54 16.51 13.67 -9.72
C GLY A 54 15.36 12.71 -10.07
N VAL A 55 15.63 11.64 -10.81
CA VAL A 55 14.64 10.59 -11.11
C VAL A 55 14.12 9.93 -9.83
N GLY A 56 15.02 9.60 -8.90
CA GLY A 56 14.64 9.08 -7.58
C GLY A 56 13.76 10.04 -6.78
N ALA A 57 14.09 11.33 -6.79
CA ALA A 57 13.33 12.37 -6.11
C ALA A 57 11.91 12.54 -6.68
N TYR A 58 11.76 12.49 -8.01
CA TYR A 58 10.43 12.46 -8.64
C TYR A 58 9.64 11.21 -8.24
N GLY A 59 10.30 10.04 -8.24
CA GLY A 59 9.68 8.79 -7.79
C GLY A 59 9.12 8.90 -6.37
N LEU A 60 9.93 9.36 -5.41
CA LEU A 60 9.50 9.57 -4.03
C LEU A 60 8.34 10.57 -3.90
N LEU A 61 8.38 11.69 -4.64
CA LEU A 61 7.28 12.66 -4.63
C LEU A 61 5.96 12.06 -5.12
N PHE A 62 5.98 11.28 -6.21
CA PHE A 62 4.80 10.57 -6.68
C PHE A 62 4.29 9.57 -5.65
N THR A 63 5.19 8.81 -5.02
CA THR A 63 4.86 7.84 -3.98
C THR A 63 4.23 8.47 -2.75
N PHE A 64 4.69 9.66 -2.36
CA PHE A 64 4.07 10.44 -1.29
C PHE A 64 2.62 10.82 -1.64
N ILE A 65 2.39 11.33 -2.86
CA ILE A 65 1.05 11.70 -3.35
C ILE A 65 0.13 10.46 -3.41
N GLU A 66 0.62 9.34 -3.94
CA GLU A 66 -0.11 8.07 -3.98
C GLU A 66 -0.46 7.59 -2.57
N SER A 67 0.47 7.71 -1.62
CA SER A 67 0.23 7.35 -0.21
C SER A 67 -0.89 8.20 0.42
N CYS A 68 -0.92 9.50 0.12
CA CYS A 68 -2.02 10.38 0.54
C CYS A 68 -3.36 9.98 -0.10
N ALA A 69 -3.37 9.63 -1.39
CA ALA A 69 -4.57 9.20 -2.09
C ALA A 69 -5.12 7.87 -1.53
N VAL A 70 -4.25 6.87 -1.35
CA VAL A 70 -4.61 5.58 -0.75
C VAL A 70 -5.12 5.79 0.68
N PHE A 71 -4.42 6.57 1.49
CA PHE A 71 -4.86 6.92 2.84
C PHE A 71 -6.26 7.54 2.83
N LEU A 72 -6.53 8.50 1.94
CA LEU A 72 -7.83 9.14 1.84
C LEU A 72 -8.94 8.12 1.51
N VAL A 73 -8.69 7.21 0.56
CA VAL A 73 -9.64 6.14 0.22
C VAL A 73 -9.94 5.27 1.44
N PHE A 74 -8.92 4.82 2.17
CA PHE A 74 -9.14 3.98 3.37
C PHE A 74 -9.78 4.74 4.54
N ALA A 75 -9.43 6.01 4.73
CA ALA A 75 -10.07 6.87 5.71
C ALA A 75 -11.56 7.02 5.41
N LEU A 76 -11.94 7.21 4.14
CA LEU A 76 -13.34 7.25 3.70
C LEU A 76 -14.03 5.89 3.86
N LEU A 77 -13.37 4.78 3.53
CA LEU A 77 -13.90 3.43 3.75
C LEU A 77 -14.23 3.17 5.22
N GLY A 78 -13.41 3.68 6.14
CA GLY A 78 -13.70 3.53 7.57
C GLY A 78 -14.95 4.28 8.05
N LEU A 79 -15.48 5.22 7.28
CA LEU A 79 -16.79 5.83 7.54
C LEU A 79 -17.96 4.86 7.27
N ILE A 80 -17.74 3.82 6.48
CA ILE A 80 -18.75 2.78 6.18
C ILE A 80 -18.74 1.69 7.27
N LEU A 81 -17.65 1.57 8.05
CA LEU A 81 -17.53 0.56 9.10
C LEU A 81 -18.55 0.75 10.24
N PRO A 82 -18.92 -0.34 10.95
CA PRO A 82 -19.93 -0.29 11.99
C PRO A 82 -19.67 0.79 13.05
N SER A 83 -20.72 1.55 13.39
CA SER A 83 -20.67 2.60 14.43
C SER A 83 -20.34 2.04 15.83
N LYS A 84 -20.59 0.75 16.05
CA LYS A 84 -20.34 0.04 17.30
C LYS A 84 -18.85 -0.27 17.56
N TRP A 85 -18.00 -0.20 16.53
CA TRP A 85 -16.56 -0.48 16.70
C TRP A 85 -15.85 0.69 17.37
N THR A 86 -14.88 0.38 18.23
CA THR A 86 -13.95 1.36 18.80
C THR A 86 -13.06 1.94 17.70
N ALA A 87 -12.51 3.13 17.93
CA ALA A 87 -11.62 3.78 16.96
C ALA A 87 -10.41 2.89 16.60
N ASP A 88 -9.80 2.27 17.61
CA ASP A 88 -8.66 1.37 17.43
C ASP A 88 -9.04 0.13 16.62
N LYS A 89 -10.16 -0.54 16.94
CA LYS A 89 -10.63 -1.70 16.17
C LYS A 89 -10.92 -1.36 14.71
N ARG A 90 -11.50 -0.18 14.42
CA ARG A 90 -11.70 0.27 13.04
C ARG A 90 -10.38 0.45 12.31
N ILE A 91 -9.43 1.13 12.94
CA ILE A 91 -8.15 1.45 12.32
C ILE A 91 -7.31 0.19 12.11
N SER A 92 -7.26 -0.72 13.09
CA SER A 92 -6.62 -2.02 12.93
C SER A 92 -7.26 -2.85 11.81
N PHE A 93 -8.58 -2.76 11.63
CA PHE A 93 -9.24 -3.42 10.49
C PHE A 93 -8.81 -2.81 9.15
N LEU A 94 -8.75 -1.48 9.05
CA LEU A 94 -8.29 -0.81 7.83
C LEU A 94 -6.81 -1.12 7.54
N ILE A 95 -5.95 -1.14 8.56
CA ILE A 95 -4.55 -1.56 8.48
C ILE A 95 -4.46 -2.99 7.92
N LEU A 96 -5.29 -3.92 8.41
CA LEU A 96 -5.35 -5.29 7.90
C LEU A 96 -5.70 -5.32 6.40
N LEU A 97 -6.71 -4.54 5.98
CA LEU A 97 -7.10 -4.47 4.57
C LEU A 97 -5.97 -3.89 3.70
N VAL A 98 -5.32 -2.81 4.16
CA VAL A 98 -4.15 -2.23 3.49
C VAL A 98 -3.04 -3.27 3.37
N MET A 99 -2.72 -4.01 4.43
CA MET A 99 -1.70 -5.06 4.41
C MET A 99 -2.03 -6.16 3.39
N ILE A 100 -3.26 -6.66 3.38
CA ILE A 100 -3.69 -7.70 2.42
C ILE A 100 -3.52 -7.19 0.98
N LEU A 101 -4.00 -5.98 0.70
CA LEU A 101 -3.89 -5.39 -0.63
C LEU A 101 -2.44 -5.12 -1.03
N SER A 102 -1.61 -4.70 -0.08
CA SER A 102 -0.19 -4.44 -0.31
C SER A 102 0.56 -5.72 -0.61
N ILE A 103 0.27 -6.83 0.08
CA ILE A 103 0.85 -8.15 -0.21
C ILE A 103 0.49 -8.58 -1.62
N TRP A 104 -0.78 -8.46 -2.02
CA TRP A 104 -1.21 -8.77 -3.39
C TRP A 104 -0.55 -7.87 -4.43
N GLY A 105 -0.41 -6.57 -4.14
CA GLY A 105 0.32 -5.62 -4.97
C GLY A 105 1.78 -6.03 -5.17
N ILE A 106 2.49 -6.33 -4.07
CA ILE A 106 3.89 -6.79 -4.10
C ILE A 106 4.02 -8.09 -4.89
N ILE A 107 3.15 -9.09 -4.66
CA ILE A 107 3.16 -10.34 -5.41
C ILE A 107 2.95 -10.08 -6.90
N SER A 108 1.98 -9.25 -7.27
CA SER A 108 1.70 -8.91 -8.67
C SER A 108 2.92 -8.26 -9.34
N GLN A 109 3.59 -7.35 -8.63
CA GLN A 109 4.78 -6.69 -9.15
C GLN A 109 5.97 -7.65 -9.25
N LEU A 110 6.19 -8.52 -8.27
CA LEU A 110 7.26 -9.54 -8.31
C LEU A 110 7.05 -10.53 -9.47
N LEU A 111 5.82 -11.01 -9.67
CA LEU A 111 5.49 -11.89 -10.80
C LEU A 111 5.79 -11.20 -12.15
N PHE A 112 5.46 -9.92 -12.26
CA PHE A 112 5.77 -9.11 -13.43
C PHE A 112 7.29 -8.97 -13.64
N LEU A 113 8.05 -8.61 -12.60
CA LEU A 113 9.51 -8.44 -12.68
C LEU A 113 10.25 -9.74 -13.01
N TRP A 114 9.78 -10.88 -12.51
CA TRP A 114 10.36 -12.19 -12.83
C TRP A 114 9.86 -12.78 -14.14
N ASN A 115 9.00 -12.07 -14.88
CA ASN A 115 8.39 -12.55 -16.11
C ASN A 115 7.77 -13.96 -15.93
N ILE A 116 7.17 -14.19 -14.76
CA ILE A 116 6.53 -15.47 -14.43
C ILE A 116 5.21 -15.51 -15.18
N ASN A 117 5.20 -16.29 -16.26
CA ASN A 117 4.01 -16.56 -17.05
C ASN A 117 3.24 -17.75 -16.47
N LEU A 118 1.96 -17.86 -16.81
CA LEU A 118 1.16 -19.01 -16.45
C LEU A 118 1.79 -20.29 -17.02
N PRO A 119 1.85 -21.39 -16.24
CA PRO A 119 2.41 -22.63 -16.74
C PRO A 119 1.63 -23.14 -17.97
N PRO A 120 2.31 -23.73 -18.97
CA PRO A 120 1.68 -24.09 -20.24
C PRO A 120 0.45 -24.99 -20.12
N PHE A 121 0.43 -25.88 -19.12
CA PHE A 121 -0.72 -26.76 -18.88
C PHE A 121 -1.98 -25.98 -18.48
N LEU A 122 -1.85 -24.90 -17.69
CA LEU A 122 -3.00 -24.04 -17.32
C LEU A 122 -3.50 -23.28 -18.54
N ILE A 123 -2.59 -22.77 -19.38
CA ILE A 123 -2.95 -22.08 -20.62
C ILE A 123 -3.73 -23.03 -21.53
N GLN A 124 -3.27 -24.27 -21.70
CA GLN A 124 -3.97 -25.27 -22.51
C GLN A 124 -5.33 -25.67 -21.91
N LEU A 125 -5.41 -25.85 -20.59
CA LEU A 125 -6.67 -26.14 -19.89
C LEU A 125 -7.69 -25.00 -20.08
N LEU A 126 -7.25 -23.76 -19.92
CA LEU A 126 -8.07 -22.55 -20.12
C LEU A 126 -8.48 -22.39 -21.58
N ALA A 127 -7.58 -22.63 -22.53
CA ALA A 127 -7.87 -22.56 -23.96
C ALA A 127 -8.91 -23.61 -24.39
N ARG A 128 -8.84 -24.83 -23.84
CA ARG A 128 -9.82 -25.90 -24.12
C ARG A 128 -11.21 -25.63 -23.54
N SER A 129 -11.33 -24.79 -22.51
CA SER A 129 -12.62 -24.47 -21.87
C SER A 129 -13.58 -23.66 -22.75
N GLY A 130 -13.10 -23.09 -23.87
CA GLY A 130 -13.88 -22.19 -24.73
C GLY A 130 -14.19 -20.82 -24.11
N ARG A 131 -13.91 -20.62 -22.81
CA ARG A 131 -14.11 -19.36 -22.07
C ARG A 131 -12.91 -19.08 -21.15
N PRO A 132 -11.71 -18.84 -21.71
CA PRO A 132 -10.47 -18.73 -20.93
C PRO A 132 -10.51 -17.62 -19.87
N LEU A 133 -11.17 -16.49 -20.16
CA LEU A 133 -11.31 -15.38 -19.21
C LEU A 133 -12.11 -15.77 -17.96
N VAL A 134 -13.19 -16.53 -18.13
CA VAL A 134 -14.02 -16.98 -16.99
C VAL A 134 -13.22 -17.91 -16.10
N GLY A 135 -12.46 -18.84 -16.70
CA GLY A 135 -11.58 -19.74 -15.96
C GLY A 135 -10.52 -18.99 -15.15
N LEU A 136 -9.89 -17.96 -15.76
CA LEU A 136 -8.94 -17.11 -15.05
C LEU A 136 -9.59 -16.39 -13.87
N TYR A 137 -10.75 -15.76 -14.07
CA TYR A 137 -11.46 -15.08 -12.97
C TYR A 137 -11.87 -16.04 -11.86
N LEU A 138 -12.30 -17.26 -12.17
CA LEU A 138 -12.65 -18.26 -11.16
C LEU A 138 -11.42 -18.71 -10.36
N ILE A 139 -10.27 -18.93 -11.01
CA ILE A 139 -9.02 -19.27 -10.33
C ILE A 139 -8.55 -18.12 -9.44
N SER A 140 -8.55 -16.89 -9.98
CA SER A 140 -8.19 -15.69 -9.23
C SER A 140 -9.13 -15.50 -8.03
N LEU A 141 -10.44 -15.67 -8.21
CA LEU A 141 -11.41 -15.58 -7.14
C LEU A 141 -11.18 -16.66 -6.07
N ALA A 142 -10.94 -17.90 -6.48
CA ALA A 142 -10.66 -19.01 -5.57
C ALA A 142 -9.39 -18.81 -4.74
N LEU A 143 -8.41 -18.04 -5.23
CA LEU A 143 -7.19 -17.69 -4.49
C LEU A 143 -7.39 -16.44 -3.61
N VAL A 144 -8.00 -15.39 -4.16
CA VAL A 144 -8.17 -14.11 -3.47
C VAL A 144 -9.17 -14.23 -2.32
N VAL A 145 -10.32 -14.89 -2.54
CA VAL A 145 -11.40 -14.96 -1.55
C VAL A 145 -10.93 -15.58 -0.22
N PRO A 146 -10.28 -16.76 -0.18
CA PRO A 146 -9.77 -17.31 1.08
C PRO A 146 -8.70 -16.42 1.72
N SER A 147 -7.81 -15.83 0.90
CA SER A 147 -6.73 -14.95 1.40
C SER A 147 -7.25 -13.68 2.08
N VAL A 148 -8.45 -13.20 1.71
CA VAL A 148 -9.10 -12.04 2.32
C VAL A 148 -10.03 -12.46 3.46
N ILE A 149 -10.88 -13.47 3.23
CA ILE A 149 -11.90 -13.90 4.20
C ILE A 149 -11.26 -14.47 5.46
N LEU A 150 -10.21 -15.30 5.35
CA LEU A 150 -9.63 -15.96 6.52
C LEU A 150 -9.04 -14.95 7.53
N PRO A 151 -8.18 -13.98 7.12
CA PRO A 151 -7.69 -12.97 8.06
C PRO A 151 -8.81 -12.05 8.58
N VAL A 152 -9.76 -11.65 7.73
CA VAL A 152 -10.89 -10.80 8.15
C VAL A 152 -11.76 -11.51 9.19
N PHE A 153 -12.07 -12.80 8.98
CA PHE A 153 -12.83 -13.59 9.93
C PHE A 153 -12.08 -13.75 11.26
N GLN A 154 -10.78 -14.06 11.19
CA GLN A 154 -9.93 -14.15 12.37
C GLN A 154 -9.85 -12.82 13.13
N PHE A 155 -9.82 -11.68 12.43
CA PHE A 155 -9.80 -10.34 13.02
C PHE A 155 -11.08 -10.03 13.79
N ILE A 156 -12.24 -10.31 13.19
CA ILE A 156 -13.53 -10.03 13.80
C ILE A 156 -13.66 -10.82 15.13
N ARG A 157 -13.16 -12.06 15.15
CA ARG A 157 -13.24 -12.97 16.30
C ARG A 157 -12.17 -12.71 17.38
N SER A 158 -10.99 -12.21 17.00
CA SER A 158 -9.82 -12.16 17.89
C SER A 158 -9.35 -10.73 18.17
N SER A 159 -9.49 -10.28 19.43
CA SER A 159 -8.89 -9.01 19.90
C SER A 159 -7.37 -9.04 19.94
N ARG A 160 -6.75 -10.24 19.90
CA ARG A 160 -5.28 -10.36 19.82
C ARG A 160 -4.75 -9.78 18.52
N MET A 161 -5.46 -9.94 17.41
CA MET A 161 -4.99 -9.45 16.11
C MET A 161 -4.99 -7.92 16.03
N GLU A 162 -5.94 -7.27 16.71
CA GLU A 162 -5.95 -5.81 16.87
C GLU A 162 -4.65 -5.29 17.48
N LYS A 163 -4.20 -5.91 18.59
CA LYS A 163 -2.94 -5.55 19.26
C LYS A 163 -1.73 -5.81 18.39
N VAL A 164 -1.66 -6.98 17.74
CA VAL A 164 -0.55 -7.34 16.85
C VAL A 164 -0.39 -6.32 15.72
N LEU A 165 -1.48 -5.87 15.11
CA LEU A 165 -1.44 -4.90 14.03
C LEU A 165 -0.98 -3.52 14.50
N LEU A 166 -1.43 -3.06 15.67
CA LEU A 166 -0.99 -1.79 16.24
C LEU A 166 0.48 -1.84 16.66
N ASP A 167 0.91 -2.90 17.32
CA ASP A 167 2.31 -3.12 17.71
C ASP A 167 3.23 -3.18 16.47
N PHE A 168 2.74 -3.80 15.39
CA PHE A 168 3.46 -3.85 14.11
C PHE A 168 3.62 -2.45 13.50
N VAL A 169 2.56 -1.64 13.47
CA VAL A 169 2.64 -0.26 12.98
C VAL A 169 3.54 0.60 13.86
N ASP A 170 3.47 0.47 15.18
CA ASP A 170 4.34 1.21 16.10
C ASP A 170 5.83 0.88 15.86
N ARG A 171 6.16 -0.38 15.53
CA ARG A 171 7.52 -0.80 15.15
C ARG A 171 7.95 -0.31 13.76
N LEU A 172 7.02 -0.21 12.81
CA LEU A 172 7.31 0.30 11.47
C LEU A 172 7.40 1.83 11.41
N SER A 173 6.75 2.52 12.35
CA SER A 173 6.70 3.98 12.43
C SER A 173 8.05 4.68 12.21
N PRO A 174 9.15 4.34 12.92
CA PRO A 174 10.44 5.02 12.70
C PRO A 174 10.99 4.86 11.28
N LEU A 175 10.77 3.69 10.65
CA LEU A 175 11.21 3.43 9.29
C LEU A 175 10.42 4.27 8.28
N VAL A 176 9.09 4.33 8.43
CA VAL A 176 8.24 5.14 7.54
C VAL A 176 8.51 6.64 7.72
N MET A 177 8.75 7.10 8.96
CA MET A 177 9.18 8.47 9.22
C MET A 177 10.47 8.81 8.46
N THR A 178 11.38 7.86 8.35
CA THR A 178 12.61 8.05 7.57
C THR A 178 12.29 8.24 6.09
N TYR A 179 11.34 7.48 5.55
CA TYR A 179 10.87 7.66 4.17
C TYR A 179 10.23 9.02 3.95
N LEU A 180 9.40 9.52 4.87
CA LEU A 180 8.81 10.85 4.77
C LEU A 180 9.85 11.98 4.80
N VAL A 181 10.96 11.79 5.53
CA VAL A 181 12.11 12.72 5.47
C VAL A 181 12.77 12.68 4.09
N LEU A 182 12.89 11.50 3.47
CA LEU A 182 13.38 11.37 2.10
C LEU A 182 12.44 12.05 1.09
N ASP A 183 11.12 12.02 1.29
CA ASP A 183 10.17 12.74 0.43
C ASP A 183 10.37 14.25 0.53
N ALA A 184 10.58 14.78 1.74
CA ALA A 184 10.87 16.19 1.95
C ALA A 184 12.17 16.61 1.25
N ALA A 185 13.21 15.78 1.33
CA ALA A 185 14.45 15.98 0.60
C ALA A 185 14.23 15.90 -0.93
N GLY A 186 13.45 14.93 -1.39
CA GLY A 186 13.07 14.77 -2.80
C GLY A 186 12.33 15.99 -3.34
N LEU A 187 11.40 16.54 -2.56
CA LEU A 187 10.68 17.78 -2.91
C LEU A 187 11.66 18.95 -3.09
N ILE A 188 12.63 19.12 -2.19
CA ILE A 188 13.66 20.16 -2.32
C ILE A 188 14.45 19.99 -3.62
N VAL A 189 14.88 18.76 -3.95
CA VAL A 189 15.59 18.47 -5.19
C VAL A 189 14.75 18.82 -6.42
N VAL A 190 13.46 18.44 -6.43
CA VAL A 190 12.53 18.76 -7.51
C VAL A 190 12.35 20.27 -7.66
N LEU A 191 12.21 21.01 -6.56
CA LEU A 191 12.09 22.48 -6.61
C LEU A 191 13.35 23.12 -7.19
N ILE A 192 14.54 22.74 -6.71
CA ILE A 192 15.82 23.28 -7.22
C ILE A 192 15.93 23.07 -8.72
N ARG A 193 15.64 21.87 -9.24
CA ARG A 193 15.73 21.57 -10.68
C ARG A 193 14.72 22.32 -11.54
N ASN A 194 13.55 22.70 -10.99
CA ASN A 194 12.53 23.43 -11.76
C ASN A 194 12.77 24.95 -11.77
N PHE A 195 13.56 25.49 -10.84
CA PHE A 195 13.86 26.92 -10.74
C PHE A 195 15.26 27.32 -11.22
N SER A 196 16.16 26.36 -11.47
CA SER A 196 17.48 26.56 -12.09
C SER A 196 17.42 26.44 -13.61
#